data_AF-A0A554A0D4-F1
#
_entry.id   AF-A0A554A0D4-F1
#
_cell.length_a   1.000
_cell.length_b   1.000
_cell.length_c   1.000
_cell.angle_alpha   90.00
_cell.angle_beta   90.00
_cell.angle_gamma   90.00
#
_symmetry.space_group_name_H-M   'P 1'
#
loop_
_entity.id
_entity.type
_entity.pdbx_description
1 polymer ?
#
loop_
_entity_poly.entity_id
_entity_poly.type
_entity_poly.pdbx_seq_one_letter_code
_entity_poly.pdbx_strand_id
1 'polypeptide(L)'
;MDHKQKRIINALIATKVNGWSNITKSGKTSAVIWYNAEGESVHRMGRYTPTDDLNQAMEAAEDLGSVKLTFIPGEKHQAIVEPYQKIGADQLGTGEGDTAALAICHAILASAGIMIDQHQTVDELLAKDVVSKDGKLYYTCLRCNRPLRSRKSQMIGYGPTCLEKERHELDLIDLLHEQQLVQQASNINFMDELNRKEAI
;
A
#
# COMPACT_ATOMS: atom_id res chain seq x y z
N MET A 1 5.52 8.75 -26.09
CA MET A 1 5.23 9.49 -24.85
C MET A 1 6.48 10.18 -24.31
N ASP A 2 6.37 11.39 -23.72
CA ASP A 2 7.51 12.13 -23.14
C ASP A 2 7.99 11.51 -21.82
N HIS A 3 9.31 11.54 -21.57
CA HIS A 3 9.95 11.01 -20.37
C HIS A 3 9.41 11.66 -19.09
N LYS A 4 8.97 12.92 -19.16
CA LYS A 4 8.33 13.62 -18.03
C LYS A 4 7.01 12.97 -17.62
N GLN A 5 6.17 12.60 -18.58
CA GLN A 5 4.88 11.95 -18.32
C GLN A 5 5.03 10.56 -17.71
N LYS A 6 6.01 9.77 -18.19
CA LYS A 6 6.32 8.46 -17.59
C LYS A 6 6.68 8.57 -16.11
N ARG A 7 7.46 9.57 -15.74
CA ARG A 7 7.83 9.80 -14.33
C ARG A 7 6.65 10.20 -13.45
N ILE A 8 5.68 10.94 -14.00
CA ILE A 8 4.44 11.29 -13.29
C ILE A 8 3.63 10.01 -13.04
N ILE A 9 3.45 9.17 -14.07
CA ILE A 9 2.75 7.88 -13.95
C ILE A 9 3.40 6.99 -12.89
N ASN A 10 4.72 6.82 -12.93
CA ASN A 10 5.46 6.02 -11.94
C ASN A 10 5.26 6.56 -10.51
N ALA A 11 5.25 7.88 -10.33
CA ALA A 11 5.02 8.49 -9.02
C ALA A 11 3.56 8.34 -8.54
N LEU A 12 2.59 8.44 -9.46
CA LEU A 12 1.17 8.22 -9.14
C LEU A 12 0.91 6.79 -8.70
N ILE A 13 1.46 5.80 -9.43
CA ILE A 13 1.32 4.39 -9.03
C ILE A 13 1.94 4.17 -7.65
N ALA A 14 3.17 4.62 -7.43
CA ALA A 14 3.82 4.48 -6.12
C ALA A 14 3.00 5.11 -4.98
N THR A 15 2.50 6.35 -5.16
CA THR A 15 1.85 7.09 -4.07
C THR A 15 0.37 6.78 -3.88
N LYS A 16 -0.38 6.58 -4.96
CA LYS A 16 -1.85 6.49 -4.96
C LYS A 16 -2.36 5.08 -5.06
N VAL A 17 -1.63 4.20 -5.74
CA VAL A 17 -2.00 2.79 -5.89
C VAL A 17 -1.36 2.00 -4.76
N ASN A 18 -0.04 2.04 -4.66
CA ASN A 18 0.68 1.23 -3.67
C ASN A 18 0.70 1.87 -2.27
N GLY A 19 0.24 3.12 -2.14
CA GLY A 19 0.26 3.87 -0.87
C GLY A 19 1.67 4.13 -0.34
N TRP A 20 2.70 4.06 -1.19
CA TRP A 20 4.08 4.27 -0.78
C TRP A 20 4.34 5.74 -0.46
N SER A 21 5.15 5.94 0.57
CA SER A 21 5.64 7.25 0.97
C SER A 21 7.01 7.50 0.38
N ASN A 22 7.33 8.76 0.10
CA ASN A 22 8.61 9.16 -0.43
C ASN A 22 9.40 9.99 0.58
N ILE A 23 10.72 9.91 0.49
CA ILE A 23 11.62 10.79 1.26
C ILE A 23 12.73 11.27 0.35
N THR A 24 12.98 12.57 0.34
CA THR A 24 14.13 13.17 -0.33
C THR A 24 15.05 13.80 0.71
N LYS A 25 16.35 13.46 0.68
CA LYS A 25 17.35 14.11 1.54
C LYS A 25 17.84 15.46 0.97
N SER A 26 17.60 15.69 -0.31
CA SER A 26 18.24 16.76 -1.09
C SER A 26 17.26 17.61 -1.89
N GLY A 27 15.95 17.36 -1.79
CA GLY A 27 14.93 17.98 -2.64
C GLY A 27 14.95 17.50 -4.10
N LYS A 28 15.88 16.60 -4.48
CA LYS A 28 15.98 16.09 -5.85
C LYS A 28 15.14 14.83 -6.01
N THR A 29 14.26 14.83 -7.00
CA THR A 29 13.42 13.68 -7.38
C THR A 29 14.21 12.38 -7.65
N SER A 30 15.43 12.47 -8.17
CA SER A 30 16.28 11.30 -8.41
C SER A 30 16.82 10.64 -7.13
N ALA A 31 16.79 11.36 -6.00
CA ALA A 31 17.23 10.88 -4.69
C ALA A 31 16.09 10.35 -3.82
N VAL A 32 14.87 10.27 -4.37
CA VAL A 32 13.69 9.76 -3.68
C VAL A 32 13.86 8.28 -3.36
N ILE A 33 13.59 7.92 -2.11
CA ILE A 33 13.44 6.55 -1.64
C ILE A 33 11.97 6.35 -1.27
N TRP A 34 11.37 5.27 -1.80
CA TRP A 34 10.01 4.82 -1.52
C TRP A 34 9.98 3.89 -0.32
N TYR A 35 8.97 4.06 0.53
CA TYR A 35 8.75 3.26 1.72
C TYR A 35 7.32 2.72 1.76
N ASN A 36 7.14 1.47 2.16
CA ASN A 36 5.82 0.85 2.38
C ASN A 36 5.14 1.39 3.66
N ALA A 37 3.94 0.88 3.95
CA ALA A 37 3.16 1.27 5.12
C ALA A 37 3.88 0.97 6.46
N GLU A 38 4.76 -0.03 6.48
CA GLU A 38 5.58 -0.44 7.62
C GLU A 38 6.84 0.44 7.80
N GLY A 39 7.08 1.38 6.88
CA GLY A 39 8.23 2.28 6.90
C GLY A 39 9.54 1.61 6.47
N GLU A 40 9.46 0.53 5.69
CA GLU A 40 10.60 -0.16 5.09
C GLU A 40 10.88 0.34 3.67
N SER A 41 12.15 0.54 3.33
CA SER A 41 12.51 1.04 2.00
C SER A 41 12.31 -0.05 0.96
N VAL A 42 11.46 0.21 -0.04
CA VAL A 42 11.13 -0.77 -1.09
C VAL A 42 11.97 -0.49 -2.34
N HIS A 43 11.92 0.74 -2.86
CA HIS A 43 12.64 1.12 -4.07
C HIS A 43 13.24 2.52 -3.98
N ARG A 44 14.26 2.78 -4.80
CA ARG A 44 14.63 4.16 -5.16
C ARG A 44 13.83 4.56 -6.40
N MET A 45 13.40 5.81 -6.49
CA MET A 45 12.59 6.28 -7.64
C MET A 45 13.29 6.04 -8.98
N GLY A 46 14.61 6.17 -9.05
CA GLY A 46 15.36 5.87 -10.28
C GLY A 46 15.38 4.39 -10.69
N ARG A 47 14.86 3.48 -9.86
CA ARG A 47 14.76 2.04 -10.13
C ARG A 47 13.32 1.52 -10.17
N TYR A 48 12.36 2.34 -9.74
CA TYR A 48 10.94 2.05 -9.85
C TYR A 48 10.39 2.69 -11.12
N THR A 49 10.31 1.90 -12.18
CA THR A 49 9.96 2.32 -13.54
C THR A 49 8.92 1.38 -14.16
N PRO A 50 7.72 1.22 -13.57
CA PRO A 50 6.69 0.34 -14.10
C PRO A 50 6.23 0.75 -15.51
N THR A 51 6.42 2.01 -15.94
CA THR A 51 6.16 2.40 -17.35
C THR A 51 7.09 1.75 -18.37
N ASP A 52 8.27 1.30 -17.95
CA ASP A 52 9.32 0.76 -18.82
C ASP A 52 9.66 -0.70 -18.49
N ASP A 53 9.26 -1.21 -17.33
CA ASP A 53 9.48 -2.58 -16.87
C ASP A 53 8.14 -3.30 -16.68
N LEU A 54 7.89 -4.31 -17.51
CA LEU A 54 6.67 -5.10 -17.50
C LEU A 54 6.45 -5.84 -16.18
N ASN A 55 7.52 -6.33 -15.54
CA ASN A 55 7.40 -7.09 -14.30
C ASN A 55 6.94 -6.17 -13.16
N GLN A 56 7.51 -4.97 -13.08
CA GLN A 56 7.07 -3.97 -12.09
C GLN A 56 5.64 -3.47 -12.36
N ALA A 57 5.22 -3.38 -13.62
CA ALA A 57 3.84 -3.05 -13.97
C ALA A 57 2.85 -4.13 -13.53
N MET A 58 3.22 -5.41 -13.70
CA MET A 58 2.42 -6.55 -13.25
C MET A 58 2.36 -6.63 -11.73
N GLU A 59 3.49 -6.49 -11.04
CA GLU A 59 3.57 -6.45 -9.56
C GLU A 59 2.66 -5.36 -8.99
N ALA A 60 2.66 -4.16 -9.57
CA ALA A 60 1.79 -3.07 -9.15
C ALA A 60 0.28 -3.34 -9.38
N ALA A 61 -0.07 -4.31 -10.22
CA ALA A 61 -1.46 -4.69 -10.47
C ALA A 61 -1.94 -5.87 -9.59
N GLU A 62 -1.02 -6.59 -8.94
CA GLU A 62 -1.36 -7.82 -8.19
C GLU A 62 -2.40 -7.57 -7.10
N ASP A 63 -2.27 -6.46 -6.37
CA ASP A 63 -3.20 -6.09 -5.30
C ASP A 63 -4.53 -5.51 -5.82
N LEU A 64 -4.58 -5.11 -7.10
CA LEU A 64 -5.77 -4.49 -7.70
C LEU A 64 -6.69 -5.51 -8.35
N GLY A 65 -6.15 -6.53 -9.01
CA GLY A 65 -6.97 -7.38 -9.86
C GLY A 65 -6.21 -8.31 -10.79
N SER A 66 -6.98 -9.00 -11.63
CA SER A 66 -6.44 -9.75 -12.75
C SER A 66 -6.22 -8.83 -13.96
N VAL A 67 -5.06 -8.93 -14.60
CA VAL A 67 -4.71 -8.13 -15.77
C VAL A 67 -4.90 -8.94 -17.03
N LYS A 68 -5.72 -8.45 -17.96
CA LYS A 68 -5.84 -8.97 -19.33
C LYS A 68 -5.12 -8.04 -20.29
N LEU A 69 -4.05 -8.52 -20.89
CA LEU A 69 -3.32 -7.83 -21.95
C LEU A 69 -3.78 -8.31 -23.31
N THR A 70 -4.15 -7.37 -24.17
CA THR A 70 -4.50 -7.62 -25.56
C THR A 70 -3.51 -6.86 -26.44
N PHE A 71 -2.87 -7.59 -27.36
CA PHE A 71 -1.99 -7.00 -28.36
C PHE A 71 -2.72 -6.97 -29.70
N ILE A 72 -2.83 -5.78 -30.29
CA ILE A 72 -3.36 -5.59 -31.64
C ILE A 72 -2.15 -5.30 -32.56
N PRO A 73 -1.76 -6.23 -33.44
CA PRO A 73 -0.61 -6.05 -34.32
C PRO A 73 -0.75 -4.81 -35.20
N GLY A 74 0.23 -3.91 -35.15
CA GLY A 74 0.23 -2.64 -35.89
C GLY A 74 -0.43 -1.47 -35.16
N GLU A 75 -1.02 -1.71 -33.99
CA GLU A 75 -1.63 -0.70 -33.12
C GLU A 75 -0.99 -0.68 -31.73
N LYS A 76 -1.64 -0.02 -30.77
CA LYS A 76 -1.19 0.08 -29.39
C LYS A 76 -1.48 -1.21 -28.62
N HIS A 77 -0.75 -1.40 -27.52
CA HIS A 77 -1.09 -2.43 -26.53
C HIS A 77 -2.30 -1.95 -25.73
N GLN A 78 -3.25 -2.84 -25.47
CA GLN A 78 -4.38 -2.57 -24.60
C GLN A 78 -4.29 -3.46 -23.36
N ALA A 79 -4.52 -2.89 -22.18
CA ALA A 79 -4.61 -3.63 -20.94
C ALA A 79 -5.95 -3.35 -20.25
N ILE A 80 -6.48 -4.38 -19.62
CA ILE A 80 -7.71 -4.34 -18.84
C ILE A 80 -7.40 -4.87 -17.45
N VAL A 81 -7.68 -4.10 -16.41
CA VAL A 81 -7.55 -4.53 -15.01
C VAL A 81 -8.96 -4.84 -14.50
N GLU A 82 -9.21 -6.12 -14.20
CA GLU A 82 -10.45 -6.63 -13.63
C GLU A 82 -10.26 -6.85 -12.11
N PRO A 83 -10.93 -6.05 -11.25
CA PRO A 83 -10.70 -6.12 -9.81
C PRO A 83 -11.18 -7.43 -9.18
N TYR A 84 -10.41 -7.98 -8.23
CA TYR A 84 -10.69 -9.28 -7.59
C TYR A 84 -11.95 -9.26 -6.68
N GLN A 85 -12.29 -8.12 -6.08
CA GLN A 85 -13.48 -7.96 -5.24
C GLN A 85 -14.12 -6.58 -5.47
N LYS A 86 -15.46 -6.53 -5.52
CA LYS A 86 -16.30 -5.31 -5.55
C LYS A 86 -16.23 -4.51 -4.23
N ILE A 87 -15.04 -4.26 -3.71
CA ILE A 87 -14.85 -3.49 -2.48
C ILE A 87 -14.02 -2.27 -2.85
N GLY A 88 -14.70 -1.23 -3.35
CA GLY A 88 -14.19 0.15 -3.39
C GLY A 88 -13.73 0.69 -4.76
N ALA A 89 -13.40 -0.17 -5.72
CA ALA A 89 -13.05 0.24 -7.08
C ALA A 89 -14.09 -0.33 -8.08
N ASP A 90 -15.15 0.44 -8.35
CA ASP A 90 -16.27 0.01 -9.19
C ASP A 90 -15.97 0.01 -10.70
N GLN A 91 -14.72 0.20 -11.12
CA GLN A 91 -14.42 0.52 -12.52
C GLN A 91 -13.42 -0.47 -13.14
N LEU A 92 -13.86 -1.08 -14.22
CA LEU A 92 -13.01 -1.76 -15.19
C LEU A 92 -11.99 -0.75 -15.71
N GLY A 93 -10.72 -0.93 -15.37
CA GLY A 93 -9.67 -0.04 -15.84
C GLY A 93 -9.19 -0.46 -17.22
N THR A 94 -9.41 0.36 -18.25
CA THR A 94 -8.87 0.12 -19.59
C THR A 94 -7.78 1.13 -19.90
N GLY A 95 -6.61 0.66 -20.32
CA GLY A 95 -5.48 1.50 -20.68
C GLY A 95 -4.90 1.10 -22.03
N GLU A 96 -4.47 2.09 -22.80
CA GLU A 96 -3.72 1.88 -24.04
C GLU A 96 -2.32 2.48 -23.92
N GLY A 97 -1.34 1.83 -24.51
CA GLY A 97 0.05 2.28 -24.45
C GLY A 97 0.89 1.80 -25.63
N ASP A 98 1.94 2.56 -25.92
CA ASP A 98 2.95 2.20 -26.92
C ASP A 98 3.67 0.89 -26.53
N THR A 99 3.72 0.57 -25.24
CA THR A 99 4.26 -0.67 -24.68
C THR A 99 3.23 -1.36 -23.79
N ALA A 100 3.36 -2.67 -23.61
CA ALA A 100 2.54 -3.44 -22.67
C ALA A 100 2.60 -2.86 -21.24
N ALA A 101 3.81 -2.55 -20.76
CA ALA A 101 4.02 -1.98 -19.42
C ALA A 101 3.27 -0.66 -19.22
N LEU A 102 3.28 0.22 -20.23
CA LEU A 102 2.57 1.50 -20.19
C LEU A 102 1.05 1.32 -20.27
N ALA A 103 0.57 0.39 -21.10
CA ALA A 103 -0.85 0.06 -21.18
C ALA A 103 -1.39 -0.42 -19.82
N ILE A 104 -0.63 -1.30 -19.14
CA ILE A 104 -0.95 -1.77 -17.79
C ILE A 104 -0.98 -0.61 -16.80
N CYS A 105 0.02 0.26 -16.80
CA CYS A 105 0.06 1.43 -15.93
C CYS A 105 -1.16 2.35 -16.11
N HIS A 106 -1.61 2.56 -17.36
CA HIS A 106 -2.84 3.31 -17.62
C HIS A 106 -4.09 2.61 -17.11
N ALA A 107 -4.17 1.29 -17.31
CA ALA A 107 -5.30 0.50 -16.84
C ALA A 107 -5.38 0.48 -15.30
N ILE A 108 -4.24 0.40 -14.61
CA ILE A 108 -4.10 0.53 -13.14
C ILE A 108 -4.64 1.88 -12.66
N LEU A 109 -4.20 2.98 -13.29
CA LEU A 109 -4.64 4.31 -12.87
C LEU A 109 -6.14 4.51 -13.14
N ALA A 110 -6.64 3.98 -14.24
CA ALA A 110 -8.06 4.01 -14.58
C ALA A 110 -8.91 3.20 -13.59
N SER A 111 -8.50 1.99 -13.21
CA SER A 111 -9.23 1.19 -12.22
C SER A 111 -9.24 1.84 -10.83
N ALA A 112 -8.15 2.54 -10.48
CA ALA A 112 -8.06 3.33 -9.25
C ALA A 112 -8.79 4.69 -9.33
N GLY A 113 -9.39 5.05 -10.47
CA GLY A 113 -10.08 6.34 -10.67
C GLY A 113 -9.13 7.57 -10.65
N ILE A 114 -7.85 7.37 -10.95
CA ILE A 114 -6.82 8.42 -10.92
C ILE A 114 -6.68 9.04 -12.30
N MET A 115 -7.01 10.34 -12.39
CA MET A 115 -6.81 11.13 -13.61
C MET A 115 -5.37 11.66 -13.67
N ILE A 116 -4.71 11.46 -14.82
CA ILE A 116 -3.39 12.05 -15.10
C ILE A 116 -3.64 13.48 -15.61
N ASP A 117 -3.27 14.48 -14.81
CA ASP A 117 -3.37 15.88 -15.21
C ASP A 117 -2.13 16.29 -16.03
N GLN A 118 -2.33 17.11 -17.06
CA GLN A 118 -1.27 17.60 -17.93
C GLN A 118 -0.34 18.60 -17.21
N HIS A 119 -0.82 19.24 -16.15
CA HIS A 119 -0.04 20.21 -15.37
C HIS A 119 0.64 19.63 -14.13
N GLN A 120 0.38 18.37 -13.78
CA GLN A 120 1.01 17.72 -12.64
C GLN A 120 2.52 17.68 -12.79
N THR A 121 3.24 18.14 -11.77
CA THR A 121 4.68 17.94 -11.67
C THR A 121 5.00 16.83 -10.68
N VAL A 122 6.10 16.12 -10.96
CA VAL A 122 6.62 15.11 -10.03
C VAL A 122 6.94 15.77 -8.67
N ASP A 123 7.44 17.00 -8.68
CA ASP A 123 7.75 17.73 -7.46
C ASP A 123 6.50 18.03 -6.62
N GLU A 124 5.35 18.39 -7.22
CA GLU A 124 4.09 18.56 -6.48
C GLU A 124 3.56 17.25 -5.90
N LEU A 125 3.70 16.14 -6.64
CA LEU A 125 3.31 14.80 -6.16
C LEU A 125 4.18 14.36 -4.99
N LEU A 126 5.47 14.72 -5.01
CA LEU A 126 6.42 14.40 -3.96
C LEU A 126 6.40 15.41 -2.79
N ALA A 127 5.96 16.65 -3.02
CA ALA A 127 5.90 17.73 -2.02
C ALA A 127 4.86 17.50 -0.92
N LYS A 128 3.98 16.50 -1.09
CA LYS A 128 3.34 15.84 0.06
C LYS A 128 4.37 14.99 0.78
N ASP A 129 5.34 15.67 1.38
CA ASP A 129 6.06 15.16 2.53
C ASP A 129 4.99 14.68 3.52
N VAL A 130 5.21 13.50 4.12
CA VAL A 130 4.61 13.05 5.39
C VAL A 130 3.36 12.16 5.20
N VAL A 131 3.24 10.87 5.63
CA VAL A 131 3.98 9.85 6.44
C VAL A 131 2.92 8.90 7.04
N SER A 132 3.34 7.75 7.60
CA SER A 132 2.61 7.04 8.68
C SER A 132 1.19 6.59 8.29
N LYS A 133 0.54 5.73 9.08
CA LYS A 133 -0.90 5.47 8.87
C LYS A 133 -1.73 6.76 9.00
N ASP A 134 -1.23 7.76 9.72
CA ASP A 134 -2.00 8.97 10.10
C ASP A 134 -1.63 10.26 9.33
N GLY A 135 -0.69 10.22 8.38
CA GLY A 135 -0.27 11.43 7.67
C GLY A 135 0.56 12.43 8.50
N LYS A 136 1.07 12.06 9.70
CA LYS A 136 1.84 12.95 10.61
C LYS A 136 3.23 12.47 11.04
N LEU A 137 4.24 13.35 10.97
CA LEU A 137 5.63 12.99 11.28
C LEU A 137 5.83 13.13 12.77
N TYR A 138 6.22 12.07 13.43
CA TYR A 138 6.48 12.10 14.85
C TYR A 138 7.95 12.44 15.10
N TYR A 139 8.21 13.53 15.83
CA TYR A 139 9.57 13.88 16.25
C TYR A 139 9.93 13.28 17.61
N THR A 140 8.92 12.82 18.35
CA THR A 140 9.03 12.23 19.68
C THR A 140 8.27 10.92 19.73
N CYS A 141 8.78 9.97 20.51
CA CYS A 141 8.14 8.68 20.72
C CYS A 141 6.80 8.87 21.44
N LEU A 142 5.70 8.35 20.88
CA LEU A 142 4.37 8.44 21.48
C LEU A 142 4.29 7.78 22.87
N ARG A 143 5.11 6.74 23.12
CA ARG A 143 5.15 6.04 24.40
C ARG A 143 6.01 6.69 25.47
N CYS A 144 7.18 7.21 25.09
CA CYS A 144 8.22 7.61 26.06
C CYS A 144 8.75 9.04 25.88
N ASN A 145 8.16 9.82 24.96
CA ASN A 145 8.52 11.19 24.62
C ASN A 145 10.01 11.43 24.27
N ARG A 146 10.80 10.37 24.05
CA ARG A 146 12.19 10.50 23.60
C ARG A 146 12.25 10.96 22.15
N PRO A 147 13.24 11.79 21.76
CA PRO A 147 13.38 12.25 20.39
C PRO A 147 13.67 11.08 19.45
N LEU A 148 12.91 11.00 18.37
CA LEU A 148 13.04 9.96 17.35
C LEU A 148 14.09 10.36 16.34
N ARG A 149 15.22 9.66 16.39
CA ARG A 149 16.38 9.93 15.50
C ARG A 149 16.28 9.24 14.15
N SER A 150 15.63 8.07 14.11
CA SER A 150 15.47 7.30 12.88
C SER A 150 14.17 7.69 12.18
N ARG A 151 14.21 7.80 10.85
CA ARG A 151 13.04 8.16 10.05
C ARG A 151 11.96 7.07 10.09
N LYS A 152 12.35 5.79 10.16
CA LYS A 152 11.43 4.66 10.43
C LYS A 152 10.66 4.90 11.72
N SER A 153 11.35 5.27 12.79
CA SER A 153 10.69 5.63 14.05
C SER A 153 9.80 6.88 13.90
N GLN A 154 10.26 7.91 13.19
CA GLN A 154 9.46 9.13 12.98
C GLN A 154 8.18 8.88 12.17
N MET A 155 8.19 7.93 11.24
CA MET A 155 7.01 7.50 10.50
C MET A 155 6.07 6.69 11.40
N ILE A 156 6.60 5.79 12.22
CA ILE A 156 5.80 4.88 13.05
C ILE A 156 5.30 5.57 14.33
N GLY A 157 5.98 6.61 14.81
CA GLY A 157 5.69 7.25 16.09
C GLY A 157 6.40 6.62 17.29
N TYR A 158 7.13 5.53 17.09
CA TYR A 158 7.78 4.79 18.17
C TYR A 158 9.27 4.54 17.94
N GLY A 159 10.05 4.62 19.01
CA GLY A 159 11.42 4.14 19.03
C GLY A 159 11.46 2.61 18.90
N PRO A 160 12.58 2.01 18.46
CA PRO A 160 12.67 0.58 18.19
C PRO A 160 12.25 -0.30 19.38
N THR A 161 12.73 0.05 20.59
CA THR A 161 12.38 -0.66 21.83
C THR A 161 10.95 -0.42 22.30
N CYS A 162 10.35 0.73 21.95
CA CYS A 162 8.97 1.04 22.33
C CYS A 162 7.97 0.35 21.39
N LEU A 163 8.33 0.26 20.11
CA LEU A 163 7.54 -0.46 19.10
C LEU A 163 7.47 -1.95 19.40
N GLU A 164 8.59 -2.56 19.80
CA GLU A 164 8.63 -3.98 20.16
C GLU A 164 7.72 -4.29 21.35
N LYS A 165 7.70 -3.40 22.36
CA LYS A 165 6.80 -3.53 23.51
C LYS A 165 5.33 -3.34 23.16
N GLU A 166 5.02 -2.41 22.25
CA GLU A 166 3.65 -2.21 21.79
C GLU A 166 3.13 -3.42 21.00
N ARG A 167 3.96 -4.01 20.13
CA ARG A 167 3.62 -5.26 19.43
C ARG A 167 3.36 -6.40 20.41
N HIS A 168 4.25 -6.58 21.38
CA HIS A 168 4.09 -7.61 22.40
C HIS A 168 2.84 -7.40 23.26
N GLU A 169 2.43 -6.15 23.52
CA GLU A 169 1.19 -5.85 24.23
C GLU A 169 -0.05 -6.20 23.40
N LEU A 170 -0.04 -5.96 22.08
CA LEU A 170 -1.12 -6.38 21.17
C LEU A 170 -1.23 -7.92 21.10
N ASP A 171 -0.10 -8.61 20.94
CA ASP A 171 -0.07 -10.08 20.88
C ASP A 171 -0.63 -10.71 22.17
N LEU A 172 -0.36 -10.11 23.34
CA LEU A 172 -0.91 -10.54 24.63
C LEU A 172 -2.43 -10.33 24.71
N ILE A 173 -2.94 -9.22 24.15
CA ILE A 173 -4.38 -8.93 24.12
C ILE A 173 -5.10 -9.96 23.26
N ASP A 174 -4.56 -10.29 22.09
CA ASP A 174 -5.15 -11.27 21.18
C ASP A 174 -5.21 -12.67 21.83
N LEU A 175 -4.11 -13.09 22.48
CA LEU A 175 -4.07 -14.35 23.24
C LEU A 175 -5.09 -14.40 24.39
N LEU A 176 -5.30 -13.29 25.11
CA LEU A 176 -6.31 -13.22 26.17
C LEU A 176 -7.72 -13.30 25.60
N HIS A 177 -7.96 -12.69 24.44
CA HIS A 177 -9.25 -12.74 23.75
C HIS A 177 -9.57 -14.17 23.30
N GLU A 178 -8.60 -14.87 22.72
CA GLU A 178 -8.73 -16.28 22.33
C GLU A 178 -9.03 -17.17 23.54
N GLN A 179 -8.32 -16.98 24.67
CA GLN A 179 -8.61 -17.74 25.89
C GLN A 179 -10.02 -17.48 26.43
N GLN A 180 -10.51 -16.25 26.39
CA GLN A 180 -11.87 -15.93 26.81
C GLN A 180 -12.92 -16.61 25.92
N LEU A 181 -12.71 -16.64 24.60
CA LEU A 181 -13.60 -17.34 23.67
C LEU A 181 -13.63 -18.85 23.94
N VAL A 182 -12.46 -19.46 24.19
CA VAL A 182 -12.37 -20.89 24.54
C VAL A 182 -13.08 -21.18 25.87
N GLN A 183 -12.89 -20.33 26.88
CA GLN A 183 -13.59 -20.49 28.18
C GLN A 183 -15.10 -20.31 28.06
N GLN A 184 -15.56 -19.36 27.25
CA GLN A 184 -16.99 -19.19 26.98
C GLN A 184 -17.58 -20.42 26.27
N ALA A 185 -16.91 -20.94 25.24
CA ALA A 185 -17.33 -22.15 24.54
C ALA A 185 -17.38 -23.38 25.47
N SER A 186 -16.39 -23.54 26.37
CA SER A 186 -16.40 -24.63 27.34
C SER A 186 -17.52 -24.49 28.37
N ASN A 187 -17.84 -23.27 28.83
CA ASN A 187 -18.93 -23.04 29.78
C ASN A 187 -20.30 -23.28 29.13
N ILE A 188 -20.48 -22.93 27.86
CA ILE A 188 -21.71 -23.21 27.11
C ILE A 188 -21.91 -24.73 26.98
N ASN A 189 -20.88 -25.46 26.56
CA ASN A 189 -20.95 -26.92 26.45
C ASN A 189 -21.24 -27.59 27.80
N PHE A 190 -20.68 -27.07 28.90
CA PHE A 190 -20.94 -27.59 30.25
C PHE A 190 -22.39 -27.34 30.71
N MET A 191 -22.94 -26.15 30.46
CA MET A 191 -24.34 -25.84 30.81
C MET A 191 -25.33 -26.64 29.95
N ASP A 192 -25.02 -26.87 28.68
CA ASP A 192 -25.83 -27.72 27.79
C ASP A 192 -25.84 -29.19 28.25
N GLU A 193 -24.72 -29.72 28.76
CA GLU A 193 -24.68 -31.07 29.32
C GLU A 193 -25.46 -31.21 30.64
N LEU A 194 -25.42 -30.18 31.50
CA LEU A 194 -26.22 -30.13 32.73
C LEU A 194 -27.72 -30.12 32.42
N ASN A 195 -28.15 -29.24 31.51
CA ASN A 195 -29.56 -29.15 31.10
C ASN A 195 -30.08 -30.45 30.47
N ARG A 196 -29.23 -31.20 29.75
CA ARG A 196 -29.60 -32.52 29.21
C ARG A 196 -29.75 -33.60 30.28
N LYS A 197 -29.01 -33.51 31.39
CA LYS A 197 -29.08 -34.48 32.50
C LYS A 197 -30.26 -34.22 33.43
N GLU A 198 -30.73 -32.99 33.56
CA GLU A 198 -31.91 -32.63 34.37
C GLU A 198 -33.24 -32.93 33.64
N ALA A 199 -33.21 -33.20 32.34
CA ALA A 199 -34.39 -33.51 31.52
C ALA A 199 -34.73 -35.02 31.43
N ILE A 200 -34.06 -35.87 32.22
CA ILE A 200 -34.29 -37.33 32.32
C ILE A 200 -34.75 -37.65 33.75
#